data_AF-A0A378IMZ7-F1
#
_entry.id   AF-A0A378IMZ7-F1
#
_cell.length_a   1.000
_cell.length_b   1.000
_cell.length_c   1.000
_cell.angle_alpha   90.00
_cell.angle_beta   90.00
_cell.angle_gamma   90.00
#
_symmetry.space_group_name_H-M   'P 1'
#
loop_
_entity.id
_entity.type
_entity.pdbx_description
1 polymer ?
#
loop_
_entity_poly.entity_id
_entity_poly.type
_entity_poly.pdbx_seq_one_letter_code
_entity_poly.pdbx_strand_id
1 'polypeptide(L)'
;MPKSKYATPAYNALFQEYASPLVKFNRDMETVPRDDTGQSCHVFALISSPFWEARNELNTEFANVGTKKLQERMHAWDLHEINEEKKKRLNEKYEVQPFPSLTEKEIREERMFNMGEILKLRTAETVLPVENMFLCGGFRHDNMVPEHMWIEDHTNKRSYDTFIDRDGIAVVDDVGKDGRSFRPGCEGSPFKGNEIGRVKVDGYTYGQLIAIAAGAEDKKKPFPDSIANTPQVLMAIETVKLVNEALAKVPGPGLSEAENNILKKVEEEQLKKSTTNEIQKVIDDLRGVDKINYESALAKLEEEARQQRKVALAIVGTGFHPFVKLNQELNDAIKLDQITKATNFPKIIRLKTDSLEELRKLEEKKGTLPNEEFKEKFQQKIDEARIKIESAFATKEKEAFEFLTKKCNAIKPEQIAKSKTMTEAKECKSDLLEALKTLEKQKNTLVKEEDKIALQQKIDEKRLKIGEIFTEKEKIGKTIEKVKTAAEKYLQWSSVNATGWRLTNWSYGSYGRDQADKLIKMIEENQPMAEILKTTHEIVNTSGINANSFTRYLHDELHTDTEKLVGKDTLSETFKDYKEKLQEELDVVEKTEEKYNRIRIN
;
A
#
# COMPACT_ATOMS: atom_id res chain seq x y z
N MET A 1 17.44 31.80 32.70
CA MET A 1 16.46 30.77 33.09
C MET A 1 16.81 29.49 32.38
N PRO A 2 16.96 28.36 33.08
CA PRO A 2 17.08 27.07 32.42
C PRO A 2 15.71 26.68 31.85
N LYS A 3 15.70 26.23 30.60
CA LYS A 3 14.57 25.47 30.07
C LYS A 3 14.37 24.23 30.93
N SER A 4 13.13 23.76 31.03
CA SER A 4 12.88 22.50 31.75
C SER A 4 13.74 21.39 31.17
N LYS A 5 14.51 20.72 32.04
CA LYS A 5 15.34 19.56 31.67
C LYS A 5 14.52 18.32 31.32
N TYR A 6 13.22 18.32 31.68
CA TYR A 6 12.33 17.19 31.43
C TYR A 6 11.61 17.30 30.09
N ALA A 7 11.48 18.53 29.59
CA ALA A 7 10.96 18.84 28.26
C ALA A 7 11.99 18.59 27.16
N THR A 8 11.53 18.36 25.93
CA THR A 8 12.45 18.18 24.78
C THR A 8 12.98 19.52 24.29
N PRO A 9 14.17 19.57 23.66
CA PRO A 9 14.71 20.80 23.10
C PRO A 9 13.77 21.49 22.11
N ALA A 10 13.12 20.71 21.23
CA ALA A 10 12.10 21.22 20.31
C ALA A 10 10.90 21.82 21.04
N TYR A 11 10.38 21.17 22.09
CA TYR A 11 9.25 21.72 22.86
C TYR A 11 9.64 23.01 23.58
N ASN A 12 10.85 23.06 24.14
CA ASN A 12 11.41 24.22 24.81
C ASN A 12 11.57 25.43 23.87
N ALA A 13 12.06 25.21 22.66
CA ALA A 13 12.26 26.27 21.68
C ALA A 13 10.93 26.80 21.09
N LEU A 14 9.98 25.90 20.83
CA LEU A 14 8.71 26.22 20.17
C LEU A 14 7.63 26.68 21.15
N PHE A 15 7.57 26.10 22.35
CA PHE A 15 6.41 26.24 23.24
C PHE A 15 6.70 26.84 24.60
N GLN A 16 7.97 27.03 25.01
CA GLN A 16 8.31 27.69 26.27
C GLN A 16 8.88 29.11 26.07
N GLU A 17 8.48 30.04 26.92
CA GLU A 17 8.97 31.42 26.98
C GLU A 17 10.00 31.62 28.07
N TYR A 18 11.07 32.34 27.73
CA TYR A 18 12.08 32.78 28.68
C TYR A 18 11.47 33.75 29.70
N ALA A 19 11.48 33.41 30.99
CA ALA A 19 10.81 34.22 32.01
C ALA A 19 11.66 34.41 33.28
N SER A 20 12.18 35.62 33.54
CA SER A 20 12.81 35.99 34.83
C SER A 20 11.73 36.23 35.92
N PRO A 21 11.92 35.94 37.24
CA PRO A 21 13.13 35.56 37.99
C PRO A 21 13.40 34.04 38.12
N LEU A 22 14.60 33.67 38.62
CA LEU A 22 15.15 32.29 38.67
C LEU A 22 14.41 31.29 39.57
N VAL A 23 13.57 31.74 40.52
CA VAL A 23 12.83 30.84 41.44
C VAL A 23 11.34 31.21 41.51
N LYS A 24 10.50 30.23 41.92
CA LYS A 24 9.07 30.39 42.21
C LYS A 24 8.70 29.65 43.49
N PHE A 25 7.48 29.87 43.99
CA PHE A 25 6.91 29.03 45.05
C PHE A 25 6.24 27.78 44.45
N ASN A 26 6.47 26.63 45.08
CA ASN A 26 5.71 25.41 44.81
C ASN A 26 4.37 25.44 45.58
N ARG A 27 3.57 24.36 45.46
CA ARG A 27 2.26 24.25 46.14
C ARG A 27 2.35 24.26 47.67
N ASP A 28 3.52 23.90 48.21
CA ASP A 28 3.80 23.85 49.64
C ASP A 28 4.41 25.18 50.14
N MET A 29 4.40 26.23 49.32
CA MET A 29 4.97 27.56 49.59
C MET A 29 6.49 27.53 49.83
N GLU A 30 7.18 26.54 49.27
CA GLU A 30 8.64 26.46 49.28
C GLU A 30 9.22 27.07 48.01
N THR A 31 10.35 27.75 48.12
CA THR A 31 11.08 28.27 46.96
C THR A 31 11.78 27.16 46.20
N VAL A 32 11.49 27.08 44.90
CA VAL A 32 12.09 26.11 43.97
C VAL A 32 12.59 26.84 42.73
N PRO A 33 13.60 26.30 42.01
CA PRO A 33 13.99 26.84 40.71
C PRO A 33 12.78 26.93 39.78
N ARG A 34 12.68 28.03 39.04
CA ARG A 34 11.60 28.27 38.08
C ARG A 34 12.08 27.83 36.69
N ASP A 35 11.30 26.95 36.07
CA ASP A 35 11.41 26.66 34.65
C ASP A 35 10.67 27.70 33.81
N ASP A 36 11.07 27.81 32.54
CA ASP A 36 10.42 28.65 31.55
C ASP A 36 8.93 28.32 31.39
N THR A 37 8.13 29.36 31.14
CA THR A 37 6.67 29.28 31.13
C THR A 37 6.22 28.61 29.83
N GLY A 38 5.49 27.50 29.92
CA GLY A 38 4.97 26.75 28.77
C GLY A 38 3.76 27.41 28.10
N GLN A 39 3.20 26.74 27.11
CA GLN A 39 1.92 27.16 26.54
C GLN A 39 0.77 26.91 27.51
N SER A 40 -0.23 27.79 27.50
CA SER A 40 -1.46 27.62 28.29
C SER A 40 -2.35 26.52 27.70
N CYS A 41 -3.22 25.94 28.53
CA CYS A 41 -4.08 24.82 28.16
C CYS A 41 -5.07 25.18 27.04
N HIS A 42 -5.67 26.37 27.05
CA HIS A 42 -6.57 26.85 26.01
C HIS A 42 -5.84 27.18 24.71
N VAL A 43 -4.61 27.72 24.78
CA VAL A 43 -3.77 27.91 23.59
C VAL A 43 -3.51 26.57 22.92
N PHE A 44 -3.12 25.56 23.69
CA PHE A 44 -2.91 24.21 23.16
C PHE A 44 -4.20 23.64 22.53
N ALA A 45 -5.30 23.68 23.27
CA ALA A 45 -6.56 23.06 22.88
C ALA A 45 -7.21 23.72 21.64
N LEU A 46 -6.94 25.01 21.39
CA LEU A 46 -7.50 25.74 20.25
C LEU A 46 -6.58 25.75 19.03
N ILE A 47 -5.33 26.19 19.19
CA ILE A 47 -4.45 26.49 18.05
C ILE A 47 -3.06 25.83 18.13
N SER A 48 -2.47 25.73 19.32
CA SER A 48 -1.07 25.33 19.55
C SER A 48 -0.08 26.07 18.64
N SER A 49 -0.26 27.38 18.45
CA SER A 49 0.59 28.16 17.55
C SER A 49 2.02 28.24 18.09
N PRO A 50 3.07 27.99 17.28
CA PRO A 50 4.45 28.24 17.72
C PRO A 50 4.80 29.74 17.78
N PHE A 51 3.94 30.62 17.24
CA PHE A 51 4.13 32.08 17.22
C PHE A 51 3.54 32.74 18.46
N TRP A 52 4.31 33.62 19.10
CA TRP A 52 3.97 34.16 20.42
C TRP A 52 2.87 35.22 20.36
N GLU A 53 2.90 36.05 19.33
CA GLU A 53 1.92 37.10 19.07
C GLU A 53 0.52 36.51 18.98
N ALA A 54 0.38 35.40 18.26
CA ALA A 54 -0.88 34.66 18.14
C ALA A 54 -1.36 34.06 19.48
N ARG A 55 -0.44 33.64 20.36
CA ARG A 55 -0.82 33.16 21.70
C ARG A 55 -1.30 34.28 22.60
N ASN A 56 -0.61 35.42 22.56
CA ASN A 56 -0.96 36.58 23.38
C ASN A 56 -2.29 37.19 22.95
N GLU A 57 -2.55 37.27 21.65
CA GLU A 57 -3.84 37.64 21.09
C GLU A 57 -4.93 36.68 21.58
N LEU A 58 -4.74 35.37 21.42
CA LEU A 58 -5.69 34.35 21.88
C LEU A 58 -5.92 34.41 23.40
N ASN A 59 -4.87 34.58 24.20
CA ASN A 59 -4.99 34.73 25.67
C ASN A 59 -5.86 35.94 26.03
N THR A 60 -5.69 37.05 25.31
CA THR A 60 -6.45 38.29 25.53
C THR A 60 -7.91 38.10 25.14
N GLU A 61 -8.19 37.49 23.98
CA GLU A 61 -9.54 37.21 23.53
C GLU A 61 -10.27 36.23 24.45
N PHE A 62 -9.58 35.17 24.87
CA PHE A 62 -10.11 34.17 25.80
C PHE A 62 -10.51 34.79 27.13
N ALA A 63 -9.69 35.70 27.69
CA ALA A 63 -10.00 36.39 28.94
C ALA A 63 -11.24 37.29 28.89
N ASN A 64 -11.69 37.67 27.68
CA ASN A 64 -12.89 38.50 27.48
C ASN A 64 -14.18 37.68 27.31
N VAL A 65 -14.08 36.36 27.14
CA VAL A 65 -15.27 35.51 27.00
C VAL A 65 -16.10 35.55 28.29
N GLY A 66 -17.42 35.72 28.14
CA GLY A 66 -18.34 35.75 29.28
C GLY A 66 -18.33 37.04 30.11
N THR A 67 -17.35 37.93 29.93
CA THR A 67 -17.20 39.17 30.72
C THR A 67 -18.42 40.08 30.65
N LYS A 68 -19.05 40.24 29.48
CA LYS A 68 -20.26 41.05 29.32
C LYS A 68 -21.42 40.53 30.19
N LYS A 69 -21.68 39.22 30.14
CA LYS A 69 -22.78 38.61 30.90
C LYS A 69 -22.50 38.59 32.40
N LEU A 70 -21.23 38.46 32.79
CA LEU A 70 -20.81 38.65 34.18
C LEU A 70 -21.08 40.08 34.66
N GLN A 71 -20.74 41.10 33.87
CA GLN A 71 -21.02 42.51 34.20
C GLN A 71 -22.53 42.79 34.32
N GLU A 72 -23.34 42.26 33.41
CA GLU A 72 -24.80 42.35 33.48
C GLU A 72 -25.35 41.72 34.77
N ARG A 73 -24.80 40.57 35.18
CA ARG A 73 -25.20 39.88 36.42
C ARG A 73 -24.77 40.66 37.67
N MET A 74 -23.55 41.19 37.69
CA MET A 74 -23.06 42.04 38.80
C MET A 74 -23.94 43.27 38.95
N HIS A 75 -24.29 43.94 37.86
CA HIS A 75 -25.19 45.08 37.89
C HIS A 75 -26.59 44.73 38.41
N ALA A 76 -27.15 43.60 37.98
CA ALA A 76 -28.43 43.11 38.47
C ALA A 76 -28.38 42.78 39.98
N TRP A 77 -27.26 42.23 40.45
CA TRP A 77 -27.04 41.94 41.87
C TRP A 77 -26.99 43.24 42.69
N ASP A 78 -26.22 44.24 42.27
CA ASP A 78 -26.16 45.54 42.95
C ASP A 78 -27.55 46.18 43.07
N LEU A 79 -28.35 46.15 41.99
CA LEU A 79 -29.71 46.66 41.98
C LEU A 79 -30.64 45.90 42.93
N HIS A 80 -30.48 44.57 43.02
CA HIS A 80 -31.24 43.73 43.94
C HIS A 80 -30.92 44.07 45.39
N GLU A 81 -29.64 44.16 45.76
CA GLU A 81 -29.22 44.51 47.13
C GLU A 81 -29.77 45.87 47.56
N ILE A 82 -29.66 46.88 46.69
CA ILE A 82 -30.21 48.22 46.95
C ILE A 82 -31.73 48.16 47.19
N ASN A 83 -32.45 47.36 46.40
CA ASN A 83 -33.90 47.23 46.52
C ASN A 83 -34.31 46.47 47.79
N GLU A 84 -33.61 45.41 48.16
CA GLU A 84 -33.86 44.66 49.38
C GLU A 84 -33.54 45.47 50.64
N GLU A 85 -32.45 46.23 50.64
CA GLU A 85 -32.15 47.19 51.71
C GLU A 85 -33.26 48.22 51.90
N LYS A 86 -33.80 48.77 50.80
CA LYS A 86 -34.92 49.72 50.85
C LYS A 86 -36.16 49.08 51.49
N LYS A 87 -36.49 47.84 51.13
CA LYS A 87 -37.62 47.10 51.75
C LYS A 87 -37.41 46.90 53.24
N LYS A 88 -36.20 46.54 53.66
CA LYS A 88 -35.83 46.38 55.08
C LYS A 88 -35.92 47.70 55.86
N ARG A 89 -35.51 48.82 55.26
CA ARG A 89 -35.64 50.16 55.87
C ARG A 89 -37.10 50.58 56.03
N LEU A 90 -37.97 50.22 55.08
CA LEU A 90 -39.41 50.53 55.13
C LEU A 90 -40.19 49.61 56.09
N ASN A 91 -39.73 48.38 56.29
CA ASN A 91 -40.32 47.42 57.24
C ASN A 91 -39.20 46.67 57.98
N GLU A 92 -38.97 47.03 59.23
CA GLU A 92 -37.92 46.43 60.06
C GLU A 92 -38.11 44.92 60.27
N LYS A 93 -39.34 44.40 60.17
CA LYS A 93 -39.65 42.96 60.26
C LYS A 93 -39.47 42.21 58.93
N TYR A 94 -39.17 42.89 57.83
CA TYR A 94 -38.92 42.26 56.53
C TYR A 94 -37.63 41.42 56.58
N GLU A 95 -37.64 40.24 55.95
CA GLU A 95 -36.45 39.41 55.79
C GLU A 95 -35.89 39.62 54.38
N VAL A 96 -34.63 40.07 54.31
CA VAL A 96 -33.91 40.32 53.04
C VAL A 96 -33.85 39.03 52.24
N GLN A 97 -34.31 39.09 51.00
CA GLN A 97 -34.26 37.93 50.11
C GLN A 97 -32.90 37.87 49.41
N PRO A 98 -32.26 36.69 49.33
CA PRO A 98 -31.01 36.54 48.60
C PRO A 98 -31.22 36.81 47.10
N PHE A 99 -30.15 37.20 46.41
CA PHE A 99 -30.18 37.31 44.95
C PHE A 99 -30.50 35.93 44.34
N PRO A 100 -31.40 35.82 43.35
CA PRO A 100 -31.77 34.55 42.76
C PRO A 100 -30.55 33.79 42.23
N SER A 101 -30.30 32.59 42.77
CA SER A 101 -29.27 31.70 42.23
C SER A 101 -29.72 31.15 40.88
N LEU A 102 -28.77 30.99 39.96
CA LEU A 102 -29.03 30.35 38.68
C LEU A 102 -29.36 28.88 38.88
N THR A 103 -30.31 28.38 38.10
CA THR A 103 -30.62 26.95 38.03
C THR A 103 -29.49 26.19 37.33
N GLU A 104 -29.34 24.90 37.61
CA GLU A 104 -28.34 24.05 36.94
C GLU A 104 -28.46 24.08 35.42
N LYS A 105 -29.70 24.21 34.91
CA LYS A 105 -29.98 24.33 33.48
C LYS A 105 -29.43 25.63 32.91
N GLU A 106 -29.66 26.77 33.56
CA GLU A 106 -29.13 28.07 33.12
C GLU A 106 -27.60 28.10 33.18
N ILE A 107 -27.00 27.53 34.23
CA ILE A 107 -25.54 27.36 34.34
C ILE A 107 -25.02 26.53 33.16
N ARG A 108 -25.67 25.39 32.87
CA ARG A 108 -25.26 24.51 31.77
C ARG A 108 -25.37 25.20 30.42
N GLU A 109 -26.48 25.88 30.15
CA GLU A 109 -26.71 26.62 28.90
C GLU A 109 -25.68 27.72 28.70
N GLU A 110 -25.36 28.49 29.74
CA GLU A 110 -24.36 29.54 29.68
C GLU A 110 -22.94 28.99 29.49
N ARG A 111 -22.57 27.92 30.20
CA ARG A 111 -21.28 27.25 30.00
C ARG A 111 -21.11 26.75 28.58
N MET A 112 -22.13 26.13 28.01
CA MET A 112 -22.09 25.64 26.63
C MET A 112 -22.07 26.77 25.61
N PHE A 113 -22.78 27.88 25.88
CA PHE A 113 -22.68 29.09 25.07
C PHE A 113 -21.25 29.64 25.07
N ASN A 114 -20.63 29.78 26.24
CA ASN A 114 -19.24 30.26 26.36
C ASN A 114 -18.24 29.30 25.70
N MET A 115 -18.43 27.98 25.79
CA MET A 115 -17.61 27.03 25.02
C MET A 115 -17.76 27.22 23.50
N GLY A 116 -18.95 27.56 23.03
CA GLY A 116 -19.19 27.94 21.63
C GLY A 116 -18.47 29.22 21.23
N GLU A 117 -18.48 30.25 22.08
CA GLU A 117 -17.72 31.49 21.84
C GLU A 117 -16.20 31.22 21.84
N ILE A 118 -15.71 30.38 22.75
CA ILE A 118 -14.31 29.96 22.81
C ILE A 118 -13.90 29.21 21.53
N LEU A 119 -14.76 28.34 21.01
CA LEU A 119 -14.46 27.63 19.77
C LEU A 119 -14.27 28.58 18.58
N LYS A 120 -14.96 29.74 18.56
CA LYS A 120 -14.78 30.74 17.48
C LYS A 120 -13.36 31.34 17.46
N LEU A 121 -12.65 31.28 18.59
CA LEU A 121 -11.25 31.72 18.69
C LEU A 121 -10.28 30.74 18.04
N ARG A 122 -10.75 29.55 17.62
CA ARG A 122 -9.96 28.60 16.86
C ARG A 122 -9.82 29.06 15.41
N THR A 123 -8.72 29.76 15.13
CA THR A 123 -8.38 30.28 13.78
C THR A 123 -7.56 29.32 12.93
N ALA A 124 -6.98 28.28 13.54
CA ALA A 124 -6.13 27.32 12.86
C ALA A 124 -6.94 26.23 12.13
N GLU A 125 -6.50 25.90 10.90
CA GLU A 125 -7.11 24.86 10.08
C GLU A 125 -6.93 23.45 10.68
N THR A 126 -7.96 22.61 10.51
CA THR A 126 -7.88 21.17 10.79
C THR A 126 -7.11 20.48 9.66
N VAL A 127 -6.00 19.82 9.97
CA VAL A 127 -5.15 19.14 8.98
C VAL A 127 -5.27 17.62 9.02
N LEU A 128 -5.69 17.08 10.16
CA LEU A 128 -6.00 15.66 10.34
C LEU A 128 -7.42 15.52 10.86
N PRO A 129 -8.40 15.27 9.98
CA PRO A 129 -9.79 15.06 10.37
C PRO A 129 -9.96 13.87 11.30
N VAL A 130 -10.82 14.02 12.29
CA VAL A 130 -11.19 12.95 13.24
C VAL A 130 -12.69 13.02 13.46
N GLU A 131 -13.36 11.89 13.30
CA GLU A 131 -14.82 11.84 13.30
C GLU A 131 -15.44 12.35 14.61
N ASN A 132 -14.89 11.96 15.76
CA ASN A 132 -15.41 12.30 17.08
C ASN A 132 -14.30 12.90 17.94
N MET A 133 -13.91 14.13 17.63
CA MET A 133 -13.00 14.92 18.44
C MET A 133 -13.73 16.08 19.13
N PHE A 134 -13.35 16.40 20.36
CA PHE A 134 -14.00 17.41 21.18
C PHE A 134 -13.00 18.36 21.83
N LEU A 135 -13.32 19.65 21.75
CA LEU A 135 -12.75 20.68 22.60
C LEU A 135 -13.48 20.64 23.95
N CYS A 136 -12.71 20.45 25.02
CA CYS A 136 -13.25 20.25 26.35
C CYS A 136 -12.87 21.39 27.29
N GLY A 137 -13.80 21.75 28.17
CA GLY A 137 -13.61 22.76 29.21
C GLY A 137 -14.09 22.25 30.56
N GLY A 138 -13.25 22.42 31.59
CA GLY A 138 -13.54 22.09 32.97
C GLY A 138 -13.97 23.33 33.75
N PHE A 139 -15.06 23.23 34.51
CA PHE A 139 -15.67 24.33 35.25
C PHE A 139 -15.74 23.99 36.74
N ARG A 140 -15.13 24.78 37.63
CA ARG A 140 -15.32 24.62 39.09
C ARG A 140 -16.00 25.85 39.70
N HIS A 141 -16.49 25.69 40.93
CA HIS A 141 -16.98 26.78 41.79
C HIS A 141 -17.96 27.74 41.08
N ASP A 142 -18.94 27.18 40.37
CA ASP A 142 -19.97 27.93 39.62
C ASP A 142 -19.44 28.87 38.51
N ASN A 143 -18.18 28.71 38.11
CA ASN A 143 -17.63 29.44 36.98
C ASN A 143 -18.40 29.15 35.69
N MET A 144 -18.60 30.21 34.89
CA MET A 144 -19.32 30.16 33.61
C MET A 144 -18.40 30.01 32.41
N VAL A 145 -17.11 30.28 32.60
CA VAL A 145 -16.01 30.13 31.64
C VAL A 145 -15.11 29.02 32.18
N PRO A 146 -14.58 28.12 31.35
CA PRO A 146 -13.76 27.02 31.83
C PRO A 146 -12.47 27.55 32.46
N GLU A 147 -12.08 26.97 33.60
CA GLU A 147 -10.78 27.25 34.23
C GLU A 147 -9.63 26.49 33.57
N HIS A 148 -9.96 25.42 32.84
CA HIS A 148 -8.99 24.54 32.21
C HIS A 148 -9.56 23.90 30.95
N MET A 149 -8.70 23.62 29.98
CA MET A 149 -9.10 23.15 28.65
C MET A 149 -8.20 22.04 28.11
N TRP A 150 -8.79 21.10 27.38
CA TRP A 150 -8.08 19.98 26.77
C TRP A 150 -8.81 19.50 25.50
N ILE A 151 -8.23 18.53 24.80
CA ILE A 151 -8.86 17.87 23.66
C ILE A 151 -9.08 16.38 23.94
N GLU A 152 -10.23 15.86 23.51
CA GLU A 152 -10.57 14.44 23.59
C GLU A 152 -10.83 13.90 22.18
N ASP A 153 -10.06 12.90 21.77
CA ASP A 153 -10.27 12.10 20.57
C ASP A 153 -11.01 10.82 20.95
N HIS A 154 -12.34 10.85 20.83
CA HIS A 154 -13.21 9.72 21.17
C HIS A 154 -13.14 8.61 20.13
N THR A 155 -12.80 8.94 18.87
CA THR A 155 -12.57 7.94 17.83
C THR A 155 -11.40 7.02 18.20
N ASN A 156 -10.32 7.59 18.75
CA ASN A 156 -9.09 6.87 19.06
C ASN A 156 -8.85 6.66 20.56
N LYS A 157 -9.80 7.04 21.42
CA LYS A 157 -9.76 6.93 22.89
C LYS A 157 -8.50 7.55 23.49
N ARG A 158 -8.27 8.82 23.16
CA ARG A 158 -7.11 9.55 23.64
C ARG A 158 -7.49 10.95 24.09
N SER A 159 -6.96 11.38 25.24
CA SER A 159 -7.06 12.76 25.70
C SER A 159 -5.66 13.38 25.78
N TYR A 160 -5.56 14.65 25.39
CA TYR A 160 -4.33 15.42 25.48
C TYR A 160 -4.57 16.70 26.25
N ASP A 161 -3.68 16.97 27.17
CA ASP A 161 -3.80 18.06 28.12
C ASP A 161 -2.43 18.69 28.41
N THR A 162 -2.38 19.96 28.79
CA THR A 162 -1.15 20.64 29.19
C THR A 162 -1.45 21.75 30.18
N PHE A 163 -0.41 22.24 30.86
CA PHE A 163 -0.54 23.37 31.77
C PHE A 163 0.68 24.28 31.63
N ILE A 164 0.52 25.55 32.01
CA ILE A 164 1.55 26.57 31.83
C ILE A 164 2.87 26.25 32.56
N ASP A 165 2.77 25.51 33.66
CA ASP A 165 3.90 25.03 34.48
C ASP A 165 4.25 23.55 34.23
N ARG A 166 3.82 22.97 33.10
CA ARG A 166 4.07 21.57 32.75
C ARG A 166 5.11 21.45 31.65
N ASP A 167 5.98 20.46 31.78
CA ASP A 167 7.12 20.19 30.90
C ASP A 167 6.74 19.54 29.55
N GLY A 168 5.44 19.49 29.21
CA GLY A 168 4.97 18.78 28.04
C GLY A 168 3.45 18.66 27.93
N ILE A 169 3.03 17.70 27.12
CA ILE A 169 1.65 17.31 26.86
C ILE A 169 1.37 16.00 27.61
N ALA A 170 0.48 16.07 28.59
CA ALA A 170 -0.06 14.89 29.26
C ALA A 170 -0.88 14.08 28.25
N VAL A 171 -0.66 12.77 28.26
CA VAL A 171 -1.34 11.81 27.38
C VAL A 171 -2.12 10.84 28.25
N VAL A 172 -3.43 10.76 28.04
CA VAL A 172 -4.31 9.83 28.76
C VAL A 172 -4.97 8.88 27.77
N ASP A 173 -4.84 7.58 28.04
CA ASP A 173 -5.36 6.48 27.23
C ASP A 173 -6.86 6.21 27.47
N ASP A 174 -7.63 7.28 27.67
CA ASP A 174 -9.09 7.24 27.86
C ASP A 174 -9.71 8.60 27.48
N VAL A 175 -11.04 8.64 27.40
CA VAL A 175 -11.83 9.87 27.19
C VAL A 175 -12.99 9.93 28.19
N GLY A 176 -13.41 11.14 28.52
CA GLY A 176 -14.52 11.32 29.45
C GLY A 176 -15.87 10.90 28.84
N LYS A 177 -16.76 10.40 29.70
CA LYS A 177 -18.14 10.04 29.32
C LYS A 177 -19.10 11.12 29.79
N ASP A 178 -20.12 11.40 28.99
CA ASP A 178 -21.13 12.40 29.34
C ASP A 178 -21.78 12.11 30.70
N GLY A 179 -21.90 13.16 31.51
CA GLY A 179 -22.43 13.08 32.87
C GLY A 179 -21.54 12.37 33.89
N ARG A 180 -20.35 11.88 33.51
CA ARG A 180 -19.40 11.24 34.43
C ARG A 180 -18.18 12.11 34.68
N SER A 181 -17.61 11.96 35.88
CA SER A 181 -16.36 12.62 36.22
C SER A 181 -15.21 12.13 35.33
N PHE A 182 -14.26 13.01 35.01
CA PHE A 182 -13.10 12.69 34.20
C PHE A 182 -11.87 13.51 34.62
N ARG A 183 -10.68 12.96 34.43
CA ARG A 183 -9.40 13.60 34.74
C ARG A 183 -8.51 13.57 33.49
N PRO A 184 -8.41 14.68 32.74
CA PRO A 184 -7.67 14.72 31.48
C PRO A 184 -6.14 14.73 31.63
N GLY A 185 -5.61 15.04 32.82
CA GLY A 185 -4.23 14.67 33.19
C GLY A 185 -3.47 15.66 34.07
N CYS A 186 -3.75 16.96 33.96
CA CYS A 186 -3.00 18.00 34.69
C CYS A 186 -3.56 18.35 36.07
N GLU A 187 -4.82 18.04 36.34
CA GLU A 187 -5.51 18.49 37.54
C GLU A 187 -5.15 17.66 38.77
N GLY A 188 -5.23 18.28 39.94
CA GLY A 188 -5.12 17.59 41.22
C GLY A 188 -6.30 16.66 41.53
N SER A 189 -7.46 16.89 40.89
CA SER A 189 -8.68 16.08 41.07
C SER A 189 -9.53 16.04 39.79
N PRO A 190 -10.33 14.98 39.58
CA PRO A 190 -11.25 14.90 38.43
C PRO A 190 -12.30 16.02 38.45
N PHE A 191 -12.67 16.54 37.29
CA PHE A 191 -13.88 17.37 37.13
C PHE A 191 -15.11 16.47 37.23
N LYS A 192 -16.20 16.96 37.85
CA LYS A 192 -17.48 16.23 37.88
C LYS A 192 -18.15 16.24 36.51
N GLY A 193 -19.07 15.31 36.27
CA GLY A 193 -19.73 15.19 34.96
C GLY A 193 -20.49 16.44 34.50
N ASN A 194 -21.15 17.15 35.41
CA ASN A 194 -21.85 18.42 35.14
C ASN A 194 -20.90 19.63 35.03
N GLU A 195 -19.64 19.44 35.41
CA GLU A 195 -18.55 20.43 35.35
C GLU A 195 -17.72 20.31 34.06
N ILE A 196 -18.12 19.47 33.10
CA ILE A 196 -17.39 19.31 31.83
C ILE A 196 -18.28 19.73 30.66
N GLY A 197 -17.81 20.71 29.89
CA GLY A 197 -18.37 21.09 28.60
C GLY A 197 -17.58 20.46 27.47
N ARG A 198 -18.28 19.94 26.44
CA ARG A 198 -17.68 19.37 25.23
C ARG A 198 -18.30 20.00 24.00
N VAL A 199 -17.47 20.53 23.11
CA VAL A 199 -17.92 21.01 21.80
C VAL A 199 -17.15 20.25 20.73
N LYS A 200 -17.89 19.70 19.77
CA LYS A 200 -17.30 18.92 18.68
C LYS A 200 -16.40 19.78 17.82
N VAL A 201 -15.26 19.22 17.42
CA VAL A 201 -14.30 19.81 16.49
C VAL A 201 -13.94 18.81 15.41
N ASP A 202 -13.49 19.30 14.25
CA ASP A 202 -13.32 18.47 13.05
C ASP A 202 -12.06 17.57 13.07
N GLY A 203 -11.13 17.80 13.99
CA GLY A 203 -9.85 17.08 14.04
C GLY A 203 -8.70 17.91 14.59
N TYR A 204 -7.46 17.43 14.42
CA TYR A 204 -6.25 18.07 14.92
C TYR A 204 -5.78 19.23 14.03
N THR A 205 -5.31 20.31 14.66
CA THR A 205 -4.51 21.33 13.98
C THR A 205 -3.06 20.86 13.82
N TYR A 206 -2.33 21.47 12.88
CA TYR A 206 -0.91 21.13 12.73
C TYR A 206 -0.08 21.51 13.97
N GLY A 207 -0.39 22.65 14.59
CA GLY A 207 0.25 23.07 15.85
C GLY A 207 0.09 22.04 16.95
N GLN A 208 -1.10 21.43 17.07
CA GLN A 208 -1.37 20.38 18.06
C GLN A 208 -0.54 19.13 17.80
N LEU A 209 -0.45 18.69 16.54
CA LEU A 209 0.39 17.55 16.18
C LEU A 209 1.87 17.82 16.49
N ILE A 210 2.39 19.02 16.20
CA ILE A 210 3.77 19.39 16.57
C ILE A 210 3.95 19.42 18.08
N ALA A 211 3.02 20.04 18.82
CA ALA A 211 3.09 20.12 20.28
C ALA A 211 3.10 18.74 20.93
N ILE A 212 2.25 17.81 20.45
CA ILE A 212 2.23 16.41 20.90
C ILE A 212 3.53 15.70 20.51
N ALA A 213 3.97 15.79 19.25
CA ALA A 213 5.21 15.15 18.79
C ALA A 213 6.46 15.65 19.54
N ALA A 214 6.50 16.93 19.89
CA ALA A 214 7.60 17.55 20.62
C ALA A 214 7.51 17.29 22.12
N GLY A 215 6.32 17.33 22.71
CA GLY A 215 6.12 17.47 24.14
C GLY A 215 5.40 16.33 24.85
N ALA A 216 4.92 15.30 24.15
CA ALA A 216 4.18 14.22 24.80
C ALA A 216 5.00 13.51 25.89
N GLU A 217 4.39 13.32 27.05
CA GLU A 217 5.01 12.62 28.18
C GLU A 217 5.17 11.11 27.92
N ASP A 218 4.20 10.50 27.22
CA ASP A 218 4.40 9.17 26.65
C ASP A 218 5.24 9.26 25.37
N LYS A 219 6.57 9.27 25.56
CA LYS A 219 7.53 9.32 24.45
C LYS A 219 7.49 8.09 23.54
N LYS A 220 6.95 6.95 24.01
CA LYS A 220 6.87 5.73 23.20
C LYS A 220 5.64 5.74 22.31
N LYS A 221 4.54 6.30 22.80
CA LYS A 221 3.25 6.31 22.11
C LYS A 221 2.57 7.69 22.18
N PRO A 222 3.20 8.73 21.59
CA PRO A 222 2.66 10.10 21.60
C PRO A 222 1.33 10.20 20.85
N PHE A 223 1.08 9.29 19.89
CA PHE A 223 -0.17 9.21 19.13
C PHE A 223 -0.76 7.80 19.21
N PRO A 224 -2.09 7.62 19.12
CA PRO A 224 -2.72 6.31 19.01
C PRO A 224 -2.36 5.63 17.68
N ASP A 225 -2.27 4.29 17.68
CA ASP A 225 -1.77 3.49 16.54
C ASP A 225 -2.57 3.74 15.25
N SER A 226 -3.85 4.03 15.38
CA SER A 226 -4.78 4.31 14.28
C SER A 226 -4.40 5.55 13.47
N ILE A 227 -3.74 6.53 14.09
CA ILE A 227 -3.30 7.76 13.41
C ILE A 227 -1.78 7.91 13.34
N ALA A 228 -1.02 7.10 14.09
CA ALA A 228 0.43 7.23 14.21
C ALA A 228 1.16 7.18 12.85
N ASN A 229 0.62 6.41 11.91
CA ASN A 229 1.19 6.27 10.56
C ASN A 229 0.53 7.18 9.51
N THR A 230 -0.32 8.11 9.92
CA THR A 230 -0.90 9.09 9.00
C THR A 230 0.19 10.05 8.52
N PRO A 231 0.12 10.56 7.28
CA PRO A 231 1.09 11.52 6.75
C PRO A 231 1.29 12.74 7.65
N GLN A 232 0.22 13.24 8.27
CA GLN A 232 0.24 14.42 9.13
C GLN A 232 1.01 14.19 10.42
N VAL A 233 0.83 13.02 11.07
CA VAL A 233 1.54 12.66 12.30
C VAL A 233 3.01 12.39 12.02
N LEU A 234 3.32 11.60 10.99
CA LEU A 234 4.70 11.33 10.58
C LEU A 234 5.44 12.61 10.21
N MET A 235 4.76 13.57 9.57
CA MET A 235 5.31 14.90 9.31
C MET A 235 5.63 15.63 10.61
N ALA A 236 4.70 15.71 11.56
CA ALA A 236 4.94 16.43 12.81
C ALA A 236 6.17 15.87 13.55
N ILE A 237 6.32 14.54 13.57
CA ILE A 237 7.49 13.85 14.12
C ILE A 237 8.78 14.24 13.37
N GLU A 238 8.77 14.22 12.03
CA GLU A 238 9.94 14.59 11.24
C GLU A 238 10.29 16.09 11.37
N THR A 239 9.31 16.97 11.42
CA THR A 239 9.52 18.40 11.68
C THR A 239 10.20 18.62 13.02
N VAL A 240 9.74 17.93 14.08
CA VAL A 240 10.38 17.99 15.40
C VAL A 240 11.82 17.48 15.36
N LYS A 241 12.09 16.43 14.58
CA LYS A 241 13.46 15.92 14.38
C LYS A 241 14.36 16.97 13.72
N LEU A 242 13.89 17.62 12.64
CA LEU A 242 14.64 18.68 11.95
C LEU A 242 14.87 19.90 12.85
N VAL A 243 13.89 20.27 13.68
CA VAL A 243 14.06 21.29 14.71
C VAL A 243 15.20 20.91 15.65
N ASN A 244 15.20 19.68 16.18
CA ASN A 244 16.28 19.23 17.08
C ASN A 244 17.66 19.24 16.40
N GLU A 245 17.76 18.80 15.15
CA GLU A 245 19.00 18.84 14.35
C GLU A 245 19.50 20.27 14.14
N ALA A 246 18.59 21.23 13.92
CA ALA A 246 18.92 22.63 13.74
C ALA A 246 19.31 23.29 15.08
N LEU A 247 18.61 22.97 16.17
CA LEU A 247 18.93 23.45 17.52
C LEU A 247 20.32 23.00 17.98
N ALA A 248 20.75 21.79 17.62
CA ALA A 248 22.09 21.28 17.95
C ALA A 248 23.24 22.10 17.33
N LYS A 249 22.95 22.94 16.32
CA LYS A 249 23.92 23.82 15.65
C LYS A 249 23.94 25.24 16.25
N VAL A 250 22.98 25.57 17.13
CA VAL A 250 22.94 26.88 17.79
C VAL A 250 23.99 26.88 18.90
N PRO A 251 24.94 27.84 18.90
CA PRO A 251 25.91 27.95 19.97
C PRO A 251 25.21 28.29 21.28
N GLY A 252 25.72 27.73 22.39
CA GLY A 252 25.25 28.08 23.73
C GLY A 252 25.53 29.56 24.08
N PRO A 253 25.10 30.01 25.27
CA PRO A 253 25.03 31.43 25.63
C PRO A 253 26.41 32.10 25.82
N GLY A 254 27.51 31.35 25.80
CA GLY A 254 28.86 31.92 25.93
C GLY A 254 29.09 32.66 27.25
N LEU A 255 28.58 32.11 28.35
CA LEU A 255 28.75 32.67 29.69
C LEU A 255 30.20 32.52 30.17
N SER A 256 30.76 33.62 30.69
CA SER A 256 32.03 33.63 31.41
C SER A 256 31.90 32.96 32.78
N GLU A 257 33.02 32.64 33.42
CA GLU A 257 33.04 32.07 34.76
C GLU A 257 32.37 33.00 35.79
N ALA A 258 32.60 34.32 35.69
CA ALA A 258 31.99 35.31 36.57
C ALA A 258 30.46 35.39 36.41
N GLU A 259 29.95 35.30 35.18
CA GLU A 259 28.52 35.26 34.86
C GLU A 259 27.85 33.99 35.40
N ASN A 260 28.49 32.82 35.26
CA ASN A 260 27.99 31.58 35.83
C ASN A 260 27.95 31.62 37.36
N ASN A 261 29.00 32.15 37.99
CA ASN A 261 29.09 32.24 39.45
C ASN A 261 28.02 33.15 40.04
N ILE A 262 27.74 34.31 39.41
CA ILE A 262 26.71 35.22 39.92
C ILE A 262 25.30 34.67 39.74
N LEU A 263 24.99 34.00 38.62
CA LEU A 263 23.69 33.36 38.43
C LEU A 263 23.41 32.33 39.53
N LYS A 264 24.39 31.47 39.82
CA LYS A 264 24.29 30.47 40.88
C LYS A 264 24.13 31.10 42.26
N LYS A 265 24.92 32.13 42.57
CA LYS A 265 24.83 32.87 43.84
C LYS A 265 23.45 33.50 44.04
N VAL A 266 22.88 34.12 43.00
CA VAL A 266 21.54 34.71 43.06
C VAL A 266 20.48 33.64 43.29
N GLU A 267 20.54 32.53 42.55
CA GLU A 267 19.60 31.40 42.71
C GLU A 267 19.66 30.83 44.14
N GLU A 268 20.85 30.54 44.66
CA GLU A 268 21.05 30.00 46.02
C GLU A 268 20.53 30.95 47.11
N GLU A 269 20.67 32.27 46.92
CA GLU A 269 20.14 33.25 47.87
C GLU A 269 18.62 33.40 47.76
N GLN A 270 18.07 33.32 46.55
CA GLN A 270 16.62 33.34 46.33
C GLN A 270 15.93 32.10 46.91
N LEU A 271 16.55 30.92 46.86
CA LEU A 271 16.06 29.68 47.46
C LEU A 271 15.96 29.70 49.00
N LYS A 272 16.52 30.72 49.66
CA LYS A 272 16.44 30.88 51.12
C LYS A 272 15.30 31.81 51.55
N LYS A 273 14.56 32.38 50.61
CA LYS A 273 13.55 33.43 50.87
C LYS A 273 12.16 32.82 51.04
N SER A 274 11.31 33.50 51.80
CA SER A 274 9.99 32.99 52.18
C SER A 274 8.84 33.81 51.58
N THR A 275 9.16 34.94 50.94
CA THR A 275 8.16 35.80 50.28
C THR A 275 8.65 36.27 48.90
N THR A 276 7.71 36.56 48.00
CA THR A 276 8.03 37.08 46.66
C THR A 276 8.83 38.37 46.71
N ASN A 277 8.52 39.25 47.67
CA ASN A 277 9.25 40.50 47.87
C ASN A 277 10.70 40.26 48.27
N GLU A 278 10.98 39.27 49.13
CA GLU A 278 12.34 38.91 49.51
C GLU A 278 13.13 38.28 48.35
N ILE A 279 12.49 37.45 47.53
CA ILE A 279 13.09 36.86 46.32
C ILE A 279 13.53 37.95 45.35
N GLN A 280 12.65 38.92 45.10
CA GLN A 280 12.92 40.05 44.21
C GLN A 280 14.04 40.93 44.76
N LYS A 281 14.04 41.16 46.08
CA LYS A 281 15.06 41.97 46.75
C LYS A 281 16.49 41.45 46.58
N VAL A 282 16.69 40.13 46.43
CA VAL A 282 18.02 39.56 46.13
C VAL A 282 18.61 40.15 44.84
N ILE A 283 17.77 40.38 43.83
CA ILE A 283 18.18 40.99 42.56
C ILE A 283 18.34 42.50 42.73
N ASP A 284 17.38 43.14 43.40
CA ASP A 284 17.37 44.61 43.58
C ASP A 284 18.56 45.12 44.41
N ASP A 285 19.07 44.29 45.32
CA ASP A 285 20.22 44.57 46.18
C ASP A 285 21.58 44.31 45.49
N LEU A 286 21.61 43.75 44.27
CA LEU A 286 22.85 43.61 43.50
C LEU A 286 23.45 44.98 43.18
N ARG A 287 24.79 45.10 43.32
CA ARG A 287 25.55 46.35 43.09
C ARG A 287 26.86 46.06 42.36
N GLY A 288 27.39 47.08 41.67
CA GLY A 288 28.69 47.03 41.03
C GLY A 288 28.84 45.89 40.02
N VAL A 289 29.96 45.18 40.08
CA VAL A 289 30.33 44.09 39.16
C VAL A 289 29.34 42.92 39.20
N ASP A 290 28.78 42.60 40.36
CA ASP A 290 27.79 41.53 40.51
C ASP A 290 26.52 41.83 39.70
N LYS A 291 26.03 43.09 39.76
CA LYS A 291 24.86 43.51 38.96
C LYS A 291 25.15 43.46 37.45
N ILE A 292 26.31 43.97 37.03
CA ILE A 292 26.72 43.98 35.62
C ILE A 292 26.81 42.56 35.05
N ASN A 293 27.47 41.65 35.78
CA ASN A 293 27.61 40.26 35.35
C ASN A 293 26.26 39.54 35.33
N TYR A 294 25.37 39.80 36.29
CA TYR A 294 24.03 39.21 36.31
C TYR A 294 23.17 39.66 35.12
N GLU A 295 23.11 40.97 34.85
CA GLU A 295 22.37 41.52 33.71
C GLU A 295 22.94 41.04 32.37
N SER A 296 24.27 40.98 32.23
CA SER A 296 24.95 40.42 31.05
C SER A 296 24.61 38.94 30.84
N ALA A 297 24.62 38.14 31.91
CA ALA A 297 24.27 36.72 31.84
C ALA A 297 22.82 36.50 31.41
N LEU A 298 21.88 37.29 31.94
CA LEU A 298 20.47 37.22 31.54
C LEU A 298 20.28 37.60 30.07
N ALA A 299 20.97 38.65 29.59
CA ALA A 299 20.88 39.06 28.19
C ALA A 299 21.41 37.99 27.22
N LYS A 300 22.50 37.30 27.58
CA LYS A 300 23.07 36.19 26.79
C LYS A 300 22.14 34.97 26.73
N LEU A 301 21.51 34.62 27.86
CA LEU A 301 20.53 33.53 27.92
C LEU A 301 19.27 33.86 27.10
N GLU A 302 18.82 35.12 27.15
CA GLU A 302 17.69 35.57 26.33
C GLU A 302 18.03 35.55 24.83
N GLU A 303 19.24 35.98 24.44
CA GLU A 303 19.72 35.90 23.06
C GLU A 303 19.75 34.45 22.54
N GLU A 304 20.31 33.52 23.32
CA GLU A 304 20.32 32.10 22.97
C GLU A 304 18.89 31.58 22.76
N ALA A 305 17.98 31.84 23.69
CA ALA A 305 16.58 31.43 23.58
C ALA A 305 15.92 32.01 22.32
N ARG A 306 16.23 33.28 21.97
CA ARG A 306 15.73 33.94 20.76
C ARG A 306 16.28 33.28 19.49
N GLN A 307 17.55 32.90 19.47
CA GLN A 307 18.17 32.21 18.33
C GLN A 307 17.61 30.80 18.15
N GLN A 308 17.52 30.02 19.24
CA GLN A 308 16.90 28.70 19.24
C GLN A 308 15.47 28.76 18.69
N ARG A 309 14.67 29.73 19.16
CA ARG A 309 13.31 29.95 18.66
C ARG A 309 13.30 30.33 17.18
N LYS A 310 14.15 31.27 16.75
CA LYS A 310 14.23 31.71 15.35
C LYS A 310 14.52 30.53 14.41
N VAL A 311 15.48 29.68 14.79
CA VAL A 311 15.85 28.48 14.01
C VAL A 311 14.70 27.47 14.01
N ALA A 312 14.08 27.20 15.16
CA ALA A 312 12.95 26.28 15.24
C ALA A 312 11.75 26.75 14.40
N LEU A 313 11.41 28.04 14.48
CA LEU A 313 10.32 28.65 13.70
C LEU A 313 10.60 28.63 12.19
N ALA A 314 11.86 28.79 11.77
CA ALA A 314 12.21 28.68 10.35
C ALA A 314 11.95 27.29 9.77
N ILE A 315 12.06 26.23 10.60
CA ILE A 315 11.75 24.85 10.20
C ILE A 315 10.25 24.59 10.21
N VAL A 316 9.53 25.08 11.24
CA VAL A 316 8.07 24.87 11.34
C VAL A 316 7.31 25.69 10.30
N GLY A 317 7.75 26.90 9.99
CA GLY A 317 7.08 27.83 9.08
C GLY A 317 5.76 28.38 9.65
N THR A 318 4.96 29.01 8.78
CA THR A 318 3.69 29.66 9.15
C THR A 318 2.44 28.79 8.94
N GLY A 319 2.58 27.56 8.45
CA GLY A 319 1.46 26.67 8.10
C GLY A 319 1.88 25.28 7.67
N PHE A 320 0.97 24.52 7.07
CA PHE A 320 1.24 23.16 6.58
C PHE A 320 2.33 23.18 5.49
N HIS A 321 3.46 22.53 5.75
CA HIS A 321 4.67 22.69 4.94
C HIS A 321 4.45 22.15 3.50
N PRO A 322 4.80 22.91 2.42
CA PRO A 322 4.57 22.50 1.02
C PRO A 322 5.12 21.11 0.65
N PHE A 323 6.23 20.71 1.27
CA PHE A 323 6.80 19.35 1.19
C PHE A 323 5.78 18.25 1.46
N VAL A 324 4.83 18.49 2.36
CA VAL A 324 3.93 17.45 2.84
C VAL A 324 2.71 17.31 1.94
N LYS A 325 2.21 18.42 1.39
CA LYS A 325 1.24 18.37 0.30
C LYS A 325 1.78 17.57 -0.88
N LEU A 326 3.04 17.83 -1.26
CA LEU A 326 3.69 17.09 -2.35
C LEU A 326 3.95 15.63 -2.02
N ASN A 327 4.31 15.31 -0.77
CA ASN A 327 4.49 13.93 -0.32
C ASN A 327 3.17 13.14 -0.25
N GLN A 328 2.04 13.80 0.03
CA GLN A 328 0.72 13.19 -0.05
C GLN A 328 0.31 12.93 -1.50
N GLU A 329 0.44 13.94 -2.38
CA GLU A 329 0.19 13.77 -3.81
C GLU A 329 1.09 12.66 -4.41
N LEU A 330 2.33 12.51 -3.93
CA LEU A 330 3.24 11.42 -4.28
C LEU A 330 2.69 10.05 -3.90
N ASN A 331 2.19 9.88 -2.68
CA ASN A 331 1.62 8.60 -2.24
C ASN A 331 0.35 8.25 -3.05
N ASP A 332 -0.50 9.24 -3.35
CA ASP A 332 -1.72 9.04 -4.13
C ASP A 332 -1.43 8.74 -5.62
N ALA A 333 -0.33 9.29 -6.15
CA ALA A 333 0.14 9.02 -7.51
C ALA A 333 0.65 7.58 -7.68
N ILE A 334 1.18 6.96 -6.63
CA ILE A 334 1.76 5.61 -6.70
C ILE A 334 0.64 4.55 -6.68
N LYS A 335 0.23 4.09 -7.87
CA LYS A 335 -0.80 3.05 -8.02
C LYS A 335 -0.23 1.63 -7.99
N LEU A 336 0.67 1.34 -7.05
CA LEU A 336 1.41 0.07 -6.99
C LEU A 336 0.47 -1.14 -6.89
N ASP A 337 -0.55 -1.06 -6.03
CA ASP A 337 -1.53 -2.13 -5.84
C ASP A 337 -2.34 -2.44 -7.11
N GLN A 338 -2.61 -1.43 -7.93
CA GLN A 338 -3.31 -1.60 -9.19
C GLN A 338 -2.42 -2.29 -10.22
N ILE A 339 -1.12 -1.99 -10.24
CA ILE A 339 -0.13 -2.63 -11.11
C ILE A 339 0.05 -4.10 -10.71
N THR A 340 0.18 -4.40 -9.42
CA THR A 340 0.44 -5.76 -8.93
C THR A 340 -0.77 -6.69 -9.05
N LYS A 341 -2.00 -6.18 -8.94
CA LYS A 341 -3.23 -6.98 -9.07
C LYS A 341 -3.77 -7.08 -10.50
N ALA A 342 -3.34 -6.22 -11.41
CA ALA A 342 -3.84 -6.27 -12.78
C ALA A 342 -3.37 -7.55 -13.51
N THR A 343 -4.30 -8.19 -14.21
CA THR A 343 -4.07 -9.41 -15.00
C THR A 343 -3.97 -9.12 -16.50
N ASN A 344 -4.38 -7.93 -16.93
CA ASN A 344 -4.39 -7.50 -18.32
C ASN A 344 -3.17 -6.61 -18.60
N PHE A 345 -2.27 -7.09 -19.46
CA PHE A 345 -0.98 -6.42 -19.70
C PHE A 345 -1.10 -5.02 -20.34
N PRO A 346 -1.94 -4.80 -21.37
CA PRO A 346 -2.27 -3.44 -21.83
C PRO A 346 -2.71 -2.48 -20.72
N LYS A 347 -3.51 -2.97 -19.76
CA LYS A 347 -3.92 -2.18 -18.59
C LYS A 347 -2.72 -1.86 -17.68
N ILE A 348 -1.81 -2.82 -17.46
CA ILE A 348 -0.59 -2.64 -16.67
C ILE A 348 0.31 -1.56 -17.28
N ILE A 349 0.50 -1.57 -18.61
CA ILE A 349 1.29 -0.55 -19.33
C ILE A 349 0.71 0.84 -19.09
N ARG A 350 -0.61 1.00 -19.29
CA ARG A 350 -1.29 2.27 -19.07
C ARG A 350 -1.13 2.76 -17.63
N LEU A 351 -1.32 1.87 -16.64
CA LEU A 351 -1.13 2.21 -15.22
C LEU A 351 0.30 2.66 -14.91
N LYS A 352 1.31 2.02 -15.51
CA LYS A 352 2.71 2.47 -15.40
C LYS A 352 2.88 3.87 -15.99
N THR A 353 2.45 4.09 -17.22
CA THR A 353 2.59 5.39 -17.90
C THR A 353 1.90 6.50 -17.13
N ASP A 354 0.66 6.28 -16.69
CA ASP A 354 -0.09 7.25 -15.90
C ASP A 354 0.63 7.56 -14.57
N SER A 355 1.15 6.54 -13.88
CA SER A 355 1.88 6.75 -12.60
C SER A 355 3.20 7.51 -12.80
N LEU A 356 3.95 7.21 -13.87
CA LEU A 356 5.20 7.91 -14.19
C LEU A 356 4.96 9.36 -14.60
N GLU A 357 3.85 9.66 -15.30
CA GLU A 357 3.48 11.02 -15.66
C GLU A 357 3.07 11.84 -14.42
N GLU A 358 2.34 11.24 -13.47
CA GLU A 358 2.07 11.89 -12.19
C GLU A 358 3.35 12.17 -11.39
N LEU A 359 4.32 11.25 -11.38
CA LEU A 359 5.65 11.50 -10.80
C LEU A 359 6.36 12.68 -11.47
N ARG A 360 6.29 12.80 -12.80
CA ARG A 360 6.89 13.91 -13.55
C ARG A 360 6.27 15.25 -13.16
N LYS A 361 4.94 15.31 -13.02
CA LYS A 361 4.24 16.52 -12.55
C LYS A 361 4.65 16.91 -11.12
N LEU A 362 4.86 15.92 -10.26
CA LEU A 362 5.33 16.16 -8.89
C LEU A 362 6.78 16.67 -8.85
N GLU A 363 7.62 16.15 -9.73
CA GLU A 363 9.00 16.61 -9.91
C GLU A 363 9.06 18.08 -10.33
N GLU A 364 8.14 18.54 -11.19
CA GLU A 364 7.99 19.95 -11.54
C GLU A 364 7.56 20.80 -10.33
N LYS A 365 6.62 20.31 -9.50
CA LYS A 365 6.15 21.01 -8.30
C LYS A 365 7.20 21.10 -7.18
N LYS A 366 8.30 20.33 -7.24
CA LYS A 366 9.44 20.43 -6.30
C LYS A 366 9.97 21.85 -6.17
N GLY A 367 9.90 22.66 -7.23
CA GLY A 367 10.32 24.07 -7.22
C GLY A 367 9.59 24.95 -6.20
N THR A 368 8.43 24.49 -5.68
CA THR A 368 7.64 25.19 -4.66
C THR A 368 8.14 25.00 -3.22
N LEU A 369 9.20 24.20 -3.01
CA LEU A 369 9.77 23.91 -1.70
C LEU A 369 10.71 25.03 -1.21
N PRO A 370 10.68 25.37 0.09
CA PRO A 370 11.32 26.59 0.61
C PRO A 370 12.85 26.52 0.73
N ASN A 371 13.47 25.33 0.76
CA ASN A 371 14.92 25.18 0.83
C ASN A 371 15.44 24.01 -0.03
N GLU A 372 16.74 23.99 -0.33
CA GLU A 372 17.37 22.95 -1.17
C GLU A 372 17.38 21.57 -0.49
N GLU A 373 17.52 21.51 0.83
CA GLU A 373 17.51 20.24 1.58
C GLU A 373 16.19 19.48 1.40
N PHE A 374 15.05 20.18 1.45
CA PHE A 374 13.73 19.60 1.20
C PHE A 374 13.54 19.22 -0.26
N LYS A 375 14.12 19.97 -1.21
CA LYS A 375 14.09 19.61 -2.63
C LYS A 375 14.84 18.30 -2.87
N GLU A 376 16.02 18.13 -2.29
CA GLU A 376 16.80 16.89 -2.39
C GLU A 376 16.06 15.71 -1.74
N LYS A 377 15.53 15.87 -0.52
CA LYS A 377 14.73 14.84 0.15
C LYS A 377 13.50 14.45 -0.65
N PHE A 378 12.82 15.41 -1.29
CA PHE A 378 11.65 15.10 -2.12
C PHE A 378 12.05 14.37 -3.41
N GLN A 379 13.18 14.76 -4.00
CA GLN A 379 13.73 14.06 -5.17
C GLN A 379 14.05 12.59 -4.84
N GLN A 380 14.70 12.32 -3.71
CA GLN A 380 14.99 10.95 -3.27
C GLN A 380 13.71 10.09 -3.20
N LYS A 381 12.62 10.66 -2.67
CA LYS A 381 11.33 9.96 -2.61
C LYS A 381 10.70 9.73 -3.98
N ILE A 382 10.82 10.68 -4.92
CA ILE A 382 10.39 10.50 -6.31
C ILE A 382 11.20 9.37 -6.95
N ASP A 383 12.51 9.35 -6.75
CA ASP A 383 13.39 8.33 -7.32
C ASP A 383 13.07 6.94 -6.74
N GLU A 384 12.86 6.82 -5.43
CA GLU A 384 12.40 5.58 -4.79
C GLU A 384 11.05 5.11 -5.34
N ALA A 385 10.10 6.03 -5.55
CA ALA A 385 8.80 5.73 -6.12
C ALA A 385 8.91 5.23 -7.56
N ARG A 386 9.76 5.88 -8.37
CA ARG A 386 10.06 5.49 -9.75
C ARG A 386 10.64 4.07 -9.79
N ILE A 387 11.63 3.78 -8.96
CA ILE A 387 12.24 2.44 -8.82
C ILE A 387 11.18 1.40 -8.44
N LYS A 388 10.30 1.69 -7.49
CA LYS A 388 9.21 0.77 -7.07
C LYS A 388 8.24 0.47 -8.22
N ILE A 389 7.82 1.49 -8.97
CA ILE A 389 6.93 1.33 -10.15
C ILE A 389 7.61 0.48 -11.22
N GLU A 390 8.87 0.78 -11.55
CA GLU A 390 9.62 0.05 -12.56
C GLU A 390 9.86 -1.41 -12.17
N SER A 391 10.20 -1.67 -10.91
CA SER A 391 10.40 -3.02 -10.38
C SER A 391 9.10 -3.85 -10.41
N ALA A 392 7.98 -3.26 -9.99
CA ALA A 392 6.66 -3.91 -10.05
C ALA A 392 6.27 -4.26 -11.50
N PHE A 393 6.52 -3.35 -12.44
CA PHE A 393 6.28 -3.59 -13.86
C PHE A 393 7.19 -4.69 -14.42
N ALA A 394 8.48 -4.67 -14.13
CA ALA A 394 9.44 -5.67 -14.58
C ALA A 394 9.07 -7.08 -14.09
N THR A 395 8.55 -7.18 -12.86
CA THR A 395 8.04 -8.44 -12.31
C THR A 395 6.85 -8.95 -13.11
N LYS A 396 5.90 -8.09 -13.45
CA LYS A 396 4.73 -8.45 -14.26
C LYS A 396 5.10 -8.85 -15.68
N GLU A 397 6.07 -8.17 -16.28
CA GLU A 397 6.57 -8.50 -17.62
C GLU A 397 7.20 -9.90 -17.63
N LYS A 398 8.01 -10.21 -16.62
CA LYS A 398 8.60 -11.54 -16.45
C LYS A 398 7.54 -12.62 -16.25
N GLU A 399 6.54 -12.39 -15.39
CA GLU A 399 5.42 -13.31 -15.19
C GLU A 399 4.66 -13.60 -16.49
N ALA A 400 4.41 -12.57 -17.32
CA ALA A 400 3.73 -12.74 -18.60
C ALA A 400 4.55 -13.59 -19.58
N PHE A 401 5.86 -13.34 -19.69
CA PHE A 401 6.76 -14.12 -20.53
C PHE A 401 6.87 -15.58 -20.06
N GLU A 402 7.03 -15.81 -18.76
CA GLU A 402 7.09 -17.16 -18.18
C GLU A 402 5.79 -17.93 -18.40
N PHE A 403 4.64 -17.27 -18.26
CA PHE A 403 3.33 -17.88 -18.51
C PHE A 403 3.16 -18.32 -19.97
N LEU A 404 3.51 -17.46 -20.94
CA LEU A 404 3.44 -17.80 -22.36
C LEU A 404 4.45 -18.89 -22.74
N THR A 405 5.66 -18.84 -22.18
CA THR A 405 6.66 -19.90 -22.37
C THR A 405 6.17 -21.24 -21.83
N LYS A 406 5.54 -21.26 -20.65
CA LYS A 406 4.96 -22.48 -20.07
C LYS A 406 3.87 -23.06 -20.95
N LYS A 407 2.99 -22.23 -21.53
CA LYS A 407 1.99 -22.67 -22.51
C LYS A 407 2.64 -23.24 -23.78
N CYS A 408 3.66 -22.59 -24.31
CA CYS A 408 4.39 -23.08 -25.49
C CYS A 408 5.07 -24.43 -25.20
N ASN A 409 5.67 -24.60 -24.02
CA ASN A 409 6.29 -25.85 -23.61
C ASN A 409 5.28 -26.99 -23.39
N ALA A 410 4.04 -26.65 -23.00
CA ALA A 410 2.94 -27.61 -22.83
C ALA A 410 2.42 -28.16 -24.16
N ILE A 411 2.70 -27.51 -25.30
CA ILE A 411 2.41 -28.04 -26.63
C ILE A 411 3.38 -29.18 -26.92
N LYS A 412 2.86 -30.40 -27.09
CA LYS A 412 3.63 -31.63 -27.28
C LYS A 412 3.42 -32.21 -28.68
N PRO A 413 4.26 -31.85 -29.68
CA PRO A 413 4.19 -32.38 -31.04
C PRO A 413 4.17 -33.91 -31.12
N GLU A 414 4.76 -34.57 -30.13
CA GLU A 414 4.87 -36.03 -30.01
C GLU A 414 3.50 -36.72 -29.88
N GLN A 415 2.44 -35.98 -29.55
CA GLN A 415 1.06 -36.48 -29.56
C GLN A 415 0.61 -36.95 -30.95
N ILE A 416 1.11 -36.33 -32.03
CA ILE A 416 0.77 -36.71 -33.41
C ILE A 416 1.23 -38.15 -33.68
N ALA A 417 2.43 -38.52 -33.21
CA ALA A 417 2.99 -39.86 -33.41
C ALA A 417 2.10 -40.95 -32.79
N LYS A 418 1.41 -40.66 -31.68
CA LYS A 418 0.53 -41.61 -30.98
C LYS A 418 -0.85 -41.79 -31.60
N SER A 419 -1.20 -40.99 -32.59
CA SER A 419 -2.48 -41.09 -33.27
C SER A 419 -2.57 -42.47 -33.91
N LYS A 420 -3.62 -43.22 -33.57
CA LYS A 420 -3.78 -44.60 -34.07
C LYS A 420 -4.25 -44.59 -35.52
N THR A 421 -4.91 -43.52 -35.94
CA THR A 421 -5.50 -43.36 -37.26
C THR A 421 -4.98 -42.09 -37.94
N MET A 422 -5.07 -42.02 -39.26
CA MET A 422 -4.71 -40.80 -39.99
C MET A 422 -5.67 -39.64 -39.72
N THR A 423 -6.93 -39.92 -39.41
CA THR A 423 -7.93 -38.91 -39.05
C THR A 423 -7.55 -38.24 -37.73
N GLU A 424 -7.24 -39.03 -36.69
CA GLU A 424 -6.73 -38.51 -35.41
C GLU A 424 -5.44 -37.69 -35.58
N ALA A 425 -4.52 -38.14 -36.45
CA ALA A 425 -3.28 -37.42 -36.70
C ALA A 425 -3.50 -36.04 -37.34
N LYS A 426 -4.47 -35.93 -38.26
CA LYS A 426 -4.86 -34.68 -38.92
C LYS A 426 -5.52 -33.71 -37.93
N GLU A 427 -6.44 -34.20 -37.12
CA GLU A 427 -7.11 -33.42 -36.07
C GLU A 427 -6.09 -32.90 -35.04
N CYS A 428 -5.23 -33.79 -34.52
CA CYS A 428 -4.18 -33.44 -33.57
C CYS A 428 -3.23 -32.36 -34.13
N LYS A 429 -2.82 -32.48 -35.40
CA LYS A 429 -2.01 -31.44 -36.06
C LYS A 429 -2.75 -30.09 -36.11
N SER A 430 -4.03 -30.09 -36.47
CA SER A 430 -4.84 -28.87 -36.54
C SER A 430 -4.92 -28.18 -35.17
N ASP A 431 -5.23 -28.94 -34.11
CA ASP A 431 -5.35 -28.43 -32.75
C ASP A 431 -4.03 -27.82 -32.24
N LEU A 432 -2.90 -28.50 -32.49
CA LEU A 432 -1.59 -28.00 -32.10
C LEU A 432 -1.21 -26.72 -32.87
N LEU A 433 -1.54 -26.63 -34.16
CA LEU A 433 -1.28 -25.42 -34.96
C LEU A 433 -2.16 -24.24 -34.51
N GLU A 434 -3.42 -24.46 -34.16
CA GLU A 434 -4.30 -23.39 -33.65
C GLU A 434 -3.85 -22.91 -32.25
N ALA A 435 -3.36 -23.82 -31.41
CA ALA A 435 -2.73 -23.47 -30.13
C ALA A 435 -1.49 -22.57 -30.34
N LEU A 436 -0.63 -22.89 -31.31
CA LEU A 436 0.52 -22.04 -31.67
C LEU A 436 0.09 -20.68 -32.23
N LYS A 437 -0.94 -20.63 -33.07
CA LYS A 437 -1.49 -19.38 -33.61
C LYS A 437 -2.07 -18.48 -32.51
N THR A 438 -2.71 -19.08 -31.51
CA THR A 438 -3.21 -18.36 -30.32
C THR A 438 -2.05 -17.78 -29.51
N LEU A 439 -0.96 -18.53 -29.34
CA LEU A 439 0.25 -18.01 -28.70
C LEU A 439 0.91 -16.88 -29.49
N GLU A 440 0.93 -16.96 -30.82
CA GLU A 440 1.44 -15.89 -31.70
C GLU A 440 0.66 -14.59 -31.53
N LYS A 441 -0.67 -14.66 -31.38
CA LYS A 441 -1.50 -13.49 -31.06
C LYS A 441 -1.20 -12.94 -29.67
N GLN A 442 -1.06 -13.82 -28.66
CA GLN A 442 -0.76 -13.44 -27.28
C GLN A 442 0.66 -12.88 -27.13
N LYS A 443 1.62 -13.28 -27.96
CA LYS A 443 2.99 -12.73 -27.99
C LYS A 443 2.99 -11.20 -28.10
N ASN A 444 2.04 -10.62 -28.84
CA ASN A 444 1.96 -9.17 -29.03
C ASN A 444 1.62 -8.41 -27.74
N THR A 445 1.27 -9.09 -26.65
CA THR A 445 1.11 -8.45 -25.33
C THR A 445 2.43 -8.23 -24.61
N LEU A 446 3.53 -8.85 -25.06
CA LEU A 446 4.87 -8.61 -24.51
C LEU A 446 5.39 -7.25 -24.98
N VAL A 447 6.16 -6.56 -24.14
CA VAL A 447 6.72 -5.23 -24.46
C VAL A 447 8.15 -5.34 -24.97
N LYS A 448 9.00 -6.09 -24.27
CA LYS A 448 10.37 -6.40 -24.73
C LYS A 448 10.38 -7.15 -26.06
N GLU A 449 11.11 -6.57 -27.01
CA GLU A 449 11.28 -7.18 -28.33
C GLU A 449 12.10 -8.47 -28.24
N GLU A 450 13.08 -8.52 -27.35
CA GLU A 450 13.89 -9.73 -27.07
C GLU A 450 13.00 -10.92 -26.64
N ASP A 451 12.05 -10.68 -25.74
CA ASP A 451 11.10 -11.71 -25.28
C ASP A 451 10.16 -12.17 -26.40
N LYS A 452 9.73 -11.25 -27.27
CA LYS A 452 8.92 -11.60 -28.46
C LYS A 452 9.72 -12.48 -29.42
N ILE A 453 10.98 -12.15 -29.68
CA ILE A 453 11.86 -12.92 -30.55
C ILE A 453 12.09 -14.31 -29.96
N ALA A 454 12.43 -14.39 -28.67
CA ALA A 454 12.66 -15.66 -27.99
C ALA A 454 11.42 -16.56 -27.97
N LEU A 455 10.22 -15.99 -27.75
CA LEU A 455 8.98 -16.75 -27.81
C LEU A 455 8.65 -17.18 -29.25
N GLN A 456 8.90 -16.33 -30.25
CA GLN A 456 8.68 -16.66 -31.66
C GLN A 456 9.56 -17.83 -32.11
N GLN A 457 10.84 -17.83 -31.74
CA GLN A 457 11.76 -18.94 -32.03
C GLN A 457 11.23 -20.28 -31.48
N LYS A 458 10.73 -20.30 -30.24
CA LYS A 458 10.13 -21.50 -29.65
C LYS A 458 8.86 -21.95 -30.37
N ILE A 459 8.02 -21.00 -30.82
CA ILE A 459 6.81 -21.29 -31.61
C ILE A 459 7.21 -21.93 -32.95
N ASP A 460 8.21 -21.37 -33.63
CA ASP A 460 8.66 -21.86 -34.93
C ASP A 460 9.35 -23.23 -34.82
N GLU A 461 10.15 -23.47 -33.78
CA GLU A 461 10.70 -24.79 -33.47
C GLU A 461 9.59 -25.84 -33.27
N LYS A 462 8.52 -25.50 -32.53
CA LYS A 462 7.38 -26.40 -32.31
C LYS A 462 6.62 -26.64 -33.61
N ARG A 463 6.42 -25.60 -34.43
CA ARG A 463 5.76 -25.69 -35.74
C ARG A 463 6.53 -26.59 -36.71
N LEU A 464 7.86 -26.48 -36.74
CA LEU A 464 8.73 -27.35 -37.53
C LEU A 464 8.58 -28.82 -37.09
N LYS A 465 8.70 -29.10 -35.78
CA LYS A 465 8.55 -30.45 -35.23
C LYS A 465 7.18 -31.07 -35.51
N ILE A 466 6.10 -30.29 -35.43
CA ILE A 466 4.76 -30.72 -35.83
C ILE A 466 4.75 -31.16 -37.29
N GLY A 467 5.37 -30.38 -38.18
CA GLY A 467 5.48 -30.68 -39.61
C GLY A 467 6.25 -31.98 -39.86
N GLU A 468 7.42 -32.13 -39.23
CA GLU A 468 8.28 -33.31 -39.39
C GLU A 468 7.58 -34.60 -38.94
N ILE A 469 7.03 -34.62 -37.71
CA ILE A 469 6.35 -35.80 -37.16
C ILE A 469 5.12 -36.16 -38.00
N PHE A 470 4.34 -35.17 -38.42
CA PHE A 470 3.18 -35.41 -39.28
C PHE A 470 3.58 -35.94 -40.65
N THR A 471 4.68 -35.48 -41.23
CA THR A 471 5.16 -35.95 -42.55
C THR A 471 5.52 -37.43 -42.51
N GLU A 472 6.19 -37.89 -41.45
CA GLU A 472 6.46 -39.32 -41.27
C GLU A 472 5.17 -40.14 -41.09
N LYS A 473 4.22 -39.63 -40.31
CA LYS A 473 2.90 -40.26 -40.14
C LYS A 473 2.12 -40.33 -41.46
N GLU A 474 2.21 -39.27 -42.27
CA GLU A 474 1.56 -39.19 -43.59
C GLU A 474 2.14 -40.22 -44.58
N LYS A 475 3.45 -40.52 -44.53
CA LYS A 475 4.04 -41.60 -45.34
C LYS A 475 3.38 -42.94 -45.04
N ILE A 476 3.17 -43.27 -43.76
CA ILE A 476 2.48 -44.49 -43.33
C ILE A 476 1.03 -44.50 -43.86
N GLY A 477 0.32 -43.39 -43.73
CA GLY A 477 -1.02 -43.22 -44.30
C GLY A 477 -1.07 -43.44 -45.81
N LYS A 478 -0.09 -42.92 -46.56
CA LYS A 478 0.03 -43.13 -48.02
C LYS A 478 0.28 -44.61 -48.36
N THR A 479 1.06 -45.33 -47.56
CA THR A 479 1.22 -46.79 -47.72
C THR A 479 -0.11 -47.51 -47.53
N ILE A 480 -0.91 -47.13 -46.53
CA ILE A 480 -2.25 -47.72 -46.30
C ILE A 480 -3.20 -47.40 -47.47
N GLU A 481 -3.17 -46.21 -48.04
CA GLU A 481 -3.96 -45.88 -49.24
C GLU A 481 -3.54 -46.72 -50.46
N LYS A 482 -2.24 -47.00 -50.62
CA LYS A 482 -1.75 -47.92 -51.65
C LYS A 482 -2.23 -49.35 -51.40
N VAL A 483 -2.29 -49.80 -50.13
CA VAL A 483 -2.89 -51.09 -49.76
C VAL A 483 -4.37 -51.14 -50.14
N LYS A 484 -5.13 -50.08 -49.84
CA LYS A 484 -6.54 -49.96 -50.24
C LYS A 484 -6.68 -50.09 -51.76
N THR A 485 -5.93 -49.30 -52.50
CA THR A 485 -5.95 -49.28 -53.97
C THR A 485 -5.61 -50.65 -54.56
N ALA A 486 -4.61 -51.35 -54.00
CA ALA A 486 -4.24 -52.69 -54.41
C ALA A 486 -5.36 -53.71 -54.14
N ALA A 487 -6.02 -53.62 -52.98
CA ALA A 487 -7.15 -54.47 -52.63
C ALA A 487 -8.34 -54.25 -53.57
N GLU A 488 -8.66 -52.99 -53.88
CA GLU A 488 -9.72 -52.62 -54.82
C GLU A 488 -9.44 -53.17 -56.23
N LYS A 489 -8.22 -52.96 -56.76
CA LYS A 489 -7.82 -53.47 -58.07
C LYS A 489 -7.86 -55.00 -58.15
N TYR A 490 -7.42 -55.68 -57.08
CA TYR A 490 -7.50 -57.13 -56.98
C TYR A 490 -8.94 -57.64 -56.92
N LEU A 491 -9.82 -57.01 -56.12
CA LEU A 491 -11.24 -57.35 -56.07
C LEU A 491 -11.92 -57.12 -57.41
N GLN A 492 -11.66 -56.00 -58.06
CA GLN A 492 -12.19 -55.69 -59.38
C GLN A 492 -11.79 -56.76 -60.40
N TRP A 493 -10.50 -57.09 -60.50
CA TRP A 493 -10.04 -58.13 -61.42
C TRP A 493 -10.63 -59.49 -61.07
N SER A 494 -10.56 -59.89 -59.80
CA SER A 494 -11.00 -61.21 -59.38
C SER A 494 -12.50 -61.37 -59.63
N SER A 495 -13.34 -60.38 -59.34
CA SER A 495 -14.81 -60.42 -59.53
C SER A 495 -15.23 -60.85 -60.93
N VAL A 496 -14.45 -60.48 -61.95
CA VAL A 496 -14.70 -60.81 -63.36
C VAL A 496 -14.06 -62.14 -63.78
N ASN A 497 -12.85 -62.43 -63.28
CA ASN A 497 -11.99 -63.49 -63.85
C ASN A 497 -11.87 -64.76 -62.99
N ALA A 498 -12.23 -64.69 -61.72
CA ALA A 498 -12.15 -65.81 -60.76
C ALA A 498 -13.54 -66.40 -60.47
N THR A 499 -14.34 -66.66 -61.51
CA THR A 499 -15.69 -67.24 -61.40
C THR A 499 -15.65 -68.73 -61.74
N GLY A 500 -15.67 -69.58 -60.72
CA GLY A 500 -15.77 -71.04 -60.87
C GLY A 500 -16.79 -71.63 -59.89
N TRP A 501 -17.83 -72.29 -60.40
CA TRP A 501 -18.81 -73.05 -59.62
C TRP A 501 -18.55 -74.56 -59.81
N ARG A 502 -18.26 -75.32 -58.74
CA ARG A 502 -18.34 -76.81 -58.73
C ARG A 502 -18.66 -77.41 -57.34
N LEU A 503 -19.36 -78.55 -57.40
CA LEU A 503 -20.10 -79.35 -56.41
C LEU A 503 -19.28 -80.13 -55.35
N THR A 504 -18.25 -79.55 -54.77
CA THR A 504 -17.60 -80.12 -53.56
C THR A 504 -17.15 -78.97 -52.67
N ASN A 505 -17.39 -79.07 -51.36
CA ASN A 505 -17.32 -78.03 -50.31
C ASN A 505 -16.05 -77.15 -50.21
N TRP A 506 -15.10 -77.21 -51.14
CA TRP A 506 -13.85 -76.45 -51.13
C TRP A 506 -13.77 -75.58 -52.40
N SER A 507 -14.29 -74.35 -52.32
CA SER A 507 -14.25 -73.38 -53.43
C SER A 507 -12.85 -72.77 -53.57
N TYR A 508 -12.22 -72.91 -54.73
CA TYR A 508 -10.93 -72.29 -55.08
C TYR A 508 -11.03 -70.77 -55.42
N GLY A 509 -11.95 -70.03 -54.78
CA GLY A 509 -12.26 -68.65 -55.18
C GLY A 509 -12.50 -67.61 -54.07
N SER A 510 -12.46 -67.93 -52.77
CA SER A 510 -12.90 -66.96 -51.75
C SER A 510 -11.78 -66.35 -50.90
N TYR A 511 -10.73 -67.10 -50.53
CA TYR A 511 -9.79 -66.64 -49.49
C TYR A 511 -9.10 -65.30 -49.82
N GLY A 512 -8.57 -65.11 -51.03
CA GLY A 512 -7.92 -63.84 -51.40
C GLY A 512 -8.89 -62.65 -51.49
N ARG A 513 -10.13 -62.89 -51.95
CA ARG A 513 -11.19 -61.86 -52.01
C ARG A 513 -11.64 -61.46 -50.61
N ASP A 514 -11.87 -62.44 -49.74
CA ASP A 514 -12.26 -62.21 -48.35
C ASP A 514 -11.19 -61.37 -47.61
N GLN A 515 -9.90 -61.63 -47.87
CA GLN A 515 -8.79 -60.86 -47.30
C GLN A 515 -8.69 -59.42 -47.85
N ALA A 516 -8.89 -59.22 -49.15
CA ALA A 516 -8.89 -57.88 -49.76
C ALA A 516 -10.10 -57.04 -49.30
N ASP A 517 -11.29 -57.64 -49.23
CA ASP A 517 -12.50 -56.98 -48.70
C ASP A 517 -12.35 -56.62 -47.23
N LYS A 518 -11.73 -57.50 -46.42
CA LYS A 518 -11.39 -57.22 -45.02
C LYS A 518 -10.48 -55.98 -44.91
N LEU A 519 -9.43 -55.86 -45.73
CA LEU A 519 -8.53 -54.70 -45.71
C LEU A 519 -9.27 -53.40 -46.05
N ILE A 520 -10.12 -53.41 -47.08
CA ILE A 520 -10.91 -52.22 -47.45
C ILE A 520 -11.82 -51.80 -46.29
N LYS A 521 -12.57 -52.74 -45.70
CA LYS A 521 -13.44 -52.45 -44.55
C LYS A 521 -12.68 -51.88 -43.37
N MET A 522 -11.53 -52.46 -43.01
CA MET A 522 -10.70 -51.94 -41.92
C MET A 522 -10.25 -50.49 -42.18
N ILE A 523 -9.89 -50.16 -43.42
CA ILE A 523 -9.45 -48.81 -43.79
C ILE A 523 -10.63 -47.83 -43.78
N GLU A 524 -11.79 -48.22 -44.31
CA GLU A 524 -13.00 -47.38 -44.35
C GLU A 524 -13.63 -47.14 -42.98
N GLU A 525 -13.55 -48.13 -42.09
CA GLU A 525 -13.95 -48.02 -40.68
C GLU A 525 -12.90 -47.26 -39.83
N ASN A 526 -11.83 -46.76 -40.45
CA ASN A 526 -10.77 -46.00 -39.80
C ASN A 526 -10.13 -46.78 -38.62
N GLN A 527 -9.89 -48.08 -38.81
CA GLN A 527 -9.21 -48.92 -37.82
C GLN A 527 -7.77 -48.46 -37.59
N PRO A 528 -7.12 -48.85 -36.47
CA PRO A 528 -5.73 -48.49 -36.20
C PRO A 528 -4.78 -48.89 -37.33
N MET A 529 -3.90 -47.96 -37.73
CA MET A 529 -2.94 -48.15 -38.82
C MET A 529 -2.04 -49.36 -38.61
N ALA A 530 -1.58 -49.59 -37.37
CA ALA A 530 -0.79 -50.77 -37.01
C ALA A 530 -1.53 -52.09 -37.29
N GLU A 531 -2.84 -52.12 -37.04
CA GLU A 531 -3.67 -53.32 -37.24
C GLU A 531 -3.92 -53.59 -38.73
N ILE A 532 -4.12 -52.52 -39.52
CA ILE A 532 -4.21 -52.60 -40.98
C ILE A 532 -2.89 -53.11 -41.57
N LEU A 533 -1.75 -52.57 -41.14
CA LEU A 533 -0.42 -52.98 -41.60
C LEU A 533 -0.12 -54.43 -41.23
N LYS A 534 -0.38 -54.84 -39.99
CA LYS A 534 -0.23 -56.23 -39.56
C LYS A 534 -1.10 -57.18 -40.36
N THR A 535 -2.37 -56.83 -40.60
CA THR A 535 -3.27 -57.62 -41.43
C THR A 535 -2.74 -57.70 -42.87
N THR A 536 -2.23 -56.60 -43.42
CA THR A 536 -1.61 -56.56 -44.75
C THR A 536 -0.40 -57.50 -44.82
N HIS A 537 0.46 -57.47 -43.81
CA HIS A 537 1.64 -58.33 -43.71
C HIS A 537 1.24 -59.81 -43.64
N GLU A 538 0.27 -60.19 -42.81
CA GLU A 538 -0.26 -61.55 -42.72
C GLU A 538 -0.84 -62.04 -44.06
N ILE A 539 -1.57 -61.16 -44.76
CA ILE A 539 -2.12 -61.45 -46.09
C ILE A 539 -1.01 -61.66 -47.11
N VAL A 540 0.02 -60.81 -47.13
CA VAL A 540 1.17 -61.00 -48.03
C VAL A 540 1.87 -62.31 -47.74
N ASN A 541 2.08 -62.67 -46.46
CA ASN A 541 2.74 -63.91 -46.07
C ASN A 541 1.98 -65.16 -46.55
N THR A 542 0.67 -65.17 -46.39
CA THR A 542 -0.19 -66.30 -46.75
C THR A 542 -0.62 -66.32 -48.22
N SER A 543 -0.46 -65.21 -48.94
CA SER A 543 -0.81 -65.10 -50.36
C SER A 543 0.14 -65.89 -51.27
N GLY A 544 -0.43 -66.54 -52.29
CA GLY A 544 0.30 -67.27 -53.33
C GLY A 544 1.02 -66.35 -54.32
N ILE A 545 1.84 -66.92 -55.20
CA ILE A 545 2.68 -66.19 -56.15
C ILE A 545 2.12 -66.13 -57.59
N ASN A 546 0.85 -66.49 -57.76
CA ASN A 546 0.19 -66.55 -59.07
C ASN A 546 0.15 -65.18 -59.77
N ALA A 547 0.01 -65.19 -61.11
CA ALA A 547 0.06 -64.02 -61.99
C ALA A 547 -0.84 -62.85 -61.57
N ASN A 548 -1.92 -63.14 -60.85
CA ASN A 548 -2.90 -62.15 -60.40
C ASN A 548 -3.17 -62.26 -58.88
N SER A 549 -2.14 -62.55 -58.08
CA SER A 549 -2.23 -62.55 -56.61
C SER A 549 -2.30 -61.14 -56.04
N PHE A 550 -2.97 -60.96 -54.89
CA PHE A 550 -3.03 -59.66 -54.19
C PHE A 550 -1.63 -59.07 -53.94
N THR A 551 -0.64 -59.90 -53.59
CA THR A 551 0.76 -59.48 -53.38
C THR A 551 1.36 -58.78 -54.61
N ARG A 552 1.01 -59.19 -55.83
CA ARG A 552 1.47 -58.52 -57.06
C ARG A 552 0.79 -57.17 -57.26
N TYR A 553 -0.51 -57.08 -57.00
CA TYR A 553 -1.21 -55.79 -57.02
C TYR A 553 -0.61 -54.83 -55.98
N LEU A 554 -0.31 -55.31 -54.78
CA LEU A 554 0.30 -54.49 -53.74
C LEU A 554 1.71 -54.04 -54.13
N HIS A 555 2.53 -54.93 -54.69
CA HIS A 555 3.84 -54.57 -55.24
C HIS A 555 3.72 -53.47 -56.31
N ASP A 556 2.84 -53.64 -57.29
CA ASP A 556 2.68 -52.68 -58.39
C ASP A 556 2.22 -51.29 -57.90
N GLU A 557 1.40 -51.21 -56.84
CA GLU A 557 1.01 -49.93 -56.24
C GLU A 557 2.11 -49.31 -55.36
N LEU A 558 2.89 -50.13 -54.65
CA LEU A 558 4.01 -49.64 -53.83
C LEU A 558 5.17 -49.17 -54.71
N HIS A 559 5.42 -49.83 -55.84
CA HIS A 559 6.53 -49.59 -56.75
C HIS A 559 6.08 -49.16 -58.15
N THR A 560 5.31 -48.08 -58.22
CA THR A 560 4.75 -47.53 -59.47
C THR A 560 5.77 -47.22 -60.57
N ASP A 561 7.03 -47.01 -60.20
CA ASP A 561 8.13 -46.67 -61.11
C ASP A 561 8.93 -47.92 -61.57
N THR A 562 8.49 -49.11 -61.18
CA THR A 562 9.14 -50.38 -61.52
C THR A 562 8.31 -51.19 -62.50
N GLU A 563 8.89 -52.29 -62.99
CA GLU A 563 8.23 -53.17 -63.93
C GLU A 563 7.00 -53.84 -63.30
N LYS A 564 5.80 -53.61 -63.87
CA LYS A 564 4.55 -54.20 -63.38
C LYS A 564 4.61 -55.74 -63.38
N LEU A 565 4.14 -56.35 -62.30
CA LEU A 565 4.19 -57.80 -62.08
C LEU A 565 2.85 -58.49 -62.35
N VAL A 566 1.73 -57.78 -62.26
CA VAL A 566 0.40 -58.34 -62.53
C VAL A 566 0.32 -58.84 -63.99
N GLY A 567 -0.15 -60.07 -64.19
CA GLY A 567 -0.40 -60.68 -65.50
C GLY A 567 0.80 -61.32 -66.21
N LYS A 568 1.98 -61.40 -65.57
CA LYS A 568 3.17 -62.06 -66.14
C LYS A 568 3.31 -63.54 -65.73
N ASP A 569 3.44 -64.42 -66.72
CA ASP A 569 3.41 -65.90 -66.54
C ASP A 569 4.78 -66.57 -66.28
N THR A 570 5.92 -65.91 -66.57
CA THR A 570 7.26 -66.52 -66.39
C THR A 570 7.77 -66.40 -64.95
N LEU A 571 8.01 -67.56 -64.32
CA LEU A 571 8.38 -67.75 -62.91
C LEU A 571 9.88 -68.11 -62.77
N SER A 572 10.70 -67.22 -62.19
CA SER A 572 12.11 -67.48 -61.83
C SER A 572 12.40 -67.09 -60.38
N GLU A 573 13.56 -67.50 -59.82
CA GLU A 573 14.03 -67.22 -58.44
C GLU A 573 13.87 -65.77 -57.99
N THR A 574 13.97 -64.82 -58.94
CA THR A 574 13.65 -63.39 -58.81
C THR A 574 12.29 -63.09 -58.17
N PHE A 575 11.35 -64.04 -58.22
CA PHE A 575 10.00 -63.92 -57.70
C PHE A 575 9.87 -64.32 -56.20
N LYS A 576 10.75 -65.18 -55.67
CA LYS A 576 10.77 -65.39 -54.22
C LYS A 576 11.32 -64.14 -53.52
N ASP A 577 12.31 -63.52 -54.15
CA ASP A 577 12.99 -62.32 -53.66
C ASP A 577 12.08 -61.09 -53.54
N TYR A 578 11.15 -60.81 -54.48
CA TYR A 578 10.29 -59.61 -54.35
C TYR A 578 9.25 -59.76 -53.23
N LYS A 579 8.72 -60.96 -52.99
CA LYS A 579 7.77 -61.20 -51.90
C LYS A 579 8.47 -61.02 -50.56
N GLU A 580 9.68 -61.56 -50.42
CA GLU A 580 10.52 -61.37 -49.23
C GLU A 580 10.88 -59.88 -49.04
N LYS A 581 11.27 -59.16 -50.09
CA LYS A 581 11.51 -57.70 -50.04
C LYS A 581 10.27 -56.90 -49.64
N LEU A 582 9.11 -57.23 -50.21
CA LEU A 582 7.85 -56.58 -49.88
C LEU A 582 7.46 -56.81 -48.41
N GLN A 583 7.72 -58.01 -47.89
CA GLN A 583 7.53 -58.34 -46.48
C GLN A 583 8.46 -57.51 -45.60
N GLU A 584 9.74 -57.39 -45.96
CA GLU A 584 10.70 -56.53 -45.24
C GLU A 584 10.26 -55.07 -45.23
N GLU A 585 9.79 -54.53 -46.36
CA GLU A 585 9.30 -53.16 -46.46
C GLU A 585 8.06 -52.91 -45.59
N LEU A 586 7.09 -53.83 -45.62
CA LEU A 586 5.89 -53.76 -44.77
C LEU A 586 6.22 -53.91 -43.29
N ASP A 587 7.14 -54.82 -42.94
CA ASP A 587 7.63 -55.02 -41.57
C ASP A 587 8.30 -53.76 -41.02
N VAL A 588 9.08 -53.05 -41.83
CA VAL A 588 9.69 -51.76 -41.45
C VAL A 588 8.63 -50.71 -41.17
N VAL A 589 7.61 -50.59 -42.01
CA VAL A 589 6.51 -49.62 -41.82
C VAL A 589 5.66 -49.98 -40.60
N GLU A 590 5.33 -51.26 -40.42
CA GLU A 590 4.61 -51.79 -39.26
C GLU A 590 5.36 -51.52 -37.95
N LYS A 591 6.63 -51.92 -37.86
CA LYS A 591 7.46 -51.69 -36.67
C LYS A 591 7.64 -50.21 -36.36
N THR A 592 7.69 -49.37 -37.39
CA THR A 592 7.77 -47.90 -37.22
C THR A 592 6.48 -47.37 -36.58
N GLU A 593 5.31 -47.79 -37.07
CA GLU A 593 4.02 -47.41 -36.51
C GLU A 593 3.82 -47.96 -35.08
N GLU A 594 4.20 -49.21 -34.82
CA GLU A 594 4.17 -49.79 -33.47
C GLU A 594 5.07 -49.02 -32.50
N LYS A 595 6.27 -48.63 -32.94
CA LYS A 595 7.20 -47.84 -32.15
C LYS A 595 6.59 -46.50 -31.79
N TYR A 596 5.93 -45.82 -32.73
CA TYR A 596 5.24 -44.56 -32.46
C TYR A 596 4.12 -44.72 -31.42
N ASN A 597 3.34 -45.80 -31.51
CA ASN A 597 2.27 -46.10 -30.55
C ASN A 597 2.79 -46.43 -29.13
N ARG A 598 4.08 -46.83 -28.99
CA ARG A 598 4.73 -47.13 -27.70
C ARG A 598 5.47 -45.96 -27.07
N ILE A 599 5.56 -44.80 -27.72
CA ILE A 599 6.27 -43.63 -27.17
C ILE A 599 5.64 -43.22 -25.82
N ARG A 600 6.45 -43.02 -24.77
CA ARG A 600 5.99 -42.36 -23.53
C ARG A 600 6.07 -40.85 -23.71
N ILE A 601 4.98 -40.15 -23.38
CA ILE A 601 5.01 -38.69 -23.28
C ILE A 601 5.33 -38.38 -21.83
N ASN A 602 6.54 -37.87 -21.57
CA ASN A 602 6.85 -37.23 -20.30
C ASN A 602 6.31 -35.80 -20.33
#